data_AF-A0A9P8UI12-F1
#
_entry.id   AF-A0A9P8UI12-F1
#
_cell.length_a   1.000
_cell.length_b   1.000
_cell.length_c   1.000
_cell.angle_alpha   90.00
_cell.angle_beta   90.00
_cell.angle_gamma   90.00
#
_symmetry.space_group_name_H-M   'P 1'
#
loop_
_entity.id
_entity.type
_entity.pdbx_description
1 polymer ?
#
loop_
_entity_poly.entity_id
_entity_poly.type
_entity_poly.pdbx_seq_one_letter_code
_entity_poly.pdbx_strand_id
1 'polypeptide(L)'
;MEMAAHFASATVLSMVFALILAAPRDGTTCRHLPGDSGWPNSTAWSQLNQTVGGRLIATLPLGSTCHTKPFLDYNESKCEALQSAWTLTET
;
A
#
# COMPACT_ATOMS: atom_id res chain seq x y z
N MET A 1 32.30 1.81 58.20
CA MET A 1 32.66 1.50 56.80
C MET A 1 31.74 0.37 56.38
N GLU A 2 30.71 0.69 55.60
CA GLU A 2 29.89 -0.19 54.72
C GLU A 2 28.48 0.42 54.56
N MET A 3 28.42 1.64 54.01
CA MET A 3 27.18 2.22 53.46
C MET A 3 27.09 1.97 51.95
N ALA A 4 27.58 0.82 51.48
CA ALA A 4 27.71 0.52 50.04
C ALA A 4 26.88 -0.69 49.58
N ALA A 5 26.04 -1.28 50.44
CA ALA A 5 25.24 -2.45 50.08
C ALA A 5 23.85 -2.10 49.49
N HIS A 6 23.41 -0.83 49.53
CA HIS A 6 22.07 -0.44 49.08
C HIS A 6 22.00 0.06 47.62
N PHE A 7 23.13 0.23 46.93
CA PHE A 7 23.15 0.78 45.56
C PHE A 7 23.25 -0.27 44.43
N ALA A 8 23.33 -1.57 44.75
CA ALA A 8 23.40 -2.63 43.73
C ALA A 8 22.04 -3.24 43.36
N SER A 9 20.99 -2.99 44.16
CA SER A 9 19.67 -3.63 43.93
C SER A 9 18.72 -2.81 43.07
N ALA A 10 18.93 -1.50 42.94
CA ALA A 10 18.04 -0.61 42.18
C ALA A 10 18.35 -0.56 40.67
N THR A 11 19.56 -0.95 40.26
CA THR A 11 19.99 -0.91 38.85
C THR A 11 19.67 -2.20 38.10
N VAL A 12 19.74 -3.36 38.75
CA VAL A 12 19.42 -4.65 38.11
C VAL A 12 17.92 -4.77 37.84
N LEU A 13 17.06 -4.24 38.72
CA LEU A 13 15.61 -4.32 38.56
C LEU A 13 15.06 -3.42 37.42
N SER A 14 15.79 -2.37 37.03
CA SER A 14 15.33 -1.43 36.00
C SER A 14 15.56 -1.94 34.57
N MET A 15 16.59 -2.75 34.31
CA MET A 15 16.84 -3.28 32.95
C MET A 15 15.92 -4.43 32.55
N VAL A 16 15.39 -5.21 33.51
CA VAL A 16 14.48 -6.31 33.20
C VAL A 16 13.08 -5.78 32.82
N PHE A 17 12.69 -4.60 33.31
CA PHE A 17 11.39 -4.01 33.02
C PHE A 17 11.29 -3.39 31.60
N ALA A 18 12.42 -3.02 31.00
CA ALA A 18 12.45 -2.44 29.66
C ALA A 18 12.32 -3.49 28.52
N LEU A 19 12.67 -4.76 28.76
CA LEU A 19 12.55 -5.82 27.74
C LEU A 19 11.15 -6.43 27.65
N ILE A 20 10.30 -6.28 28.67
CA ILE A 20 9.00 -7.00 28.73
C ILE A 20 7.85 -6.19 28.08
N LEU A 21 8.05 -4.90 27.78
CA LEU A 21 6.99 -4.03 27.24
C LEU A 21 7.14 -3.67 25.76
N ALA A 22 8.04 -4.32 25.01
CA ALA A 22 7.91 -4.36 23.57
C ALA A 22 6.96 -5.49 23.18
N ALA A 23 5.68 -5.37 23.58
CA ALA A 23 4.64 -6.14 22.91
C ALA A 23 4.75 -5.81 21.41
N PRO A 24 4.74 -6.82 20.51
CA PRO A 24 4.57 -6.52 19.11
C PRO A 24 3.31 -5.68 19.04
N ARG A 25 3.40 -4.49 18.44
CA ARG A 25 2.17 -3.76 18.14
C ARG A 25 1.36 -4.74 17.31
N ASP A 26 0.16 -5.12 17.75
CA ASP A 26 -0.92 -5.49 16.85
C ASP A 26 -1.26 -4.22 16.04
N GLY A 27 -0.28 -3.78 15.26
CA GLY A 27 -0.27 -2.55 14.51
C GLY A 27 -0.82 -2.90 13.17
N THR A 28 -2.14 -2.78 13.04
CA THR A 28 -2.88 -2.63 11.77
C THR A 28 -2.21 -3.32 10.59
N THR A 29 -2.62 -4.54 10.26
CA THR A 29 -2.23 -5.18 9.00
C THR A 29 -2.62 -4.26 7.84
N CYS A 30 -1.65 -3.58 7.23
CA CYS A 30 -1.88 -2.74 6.06
C CYS A 30 -2.30 -3.61 4.87
N ARG A 31 -3.08 -3.05 3.95
CA ARG A 31 -3.31 -3.67 2.65
C ARG A 31 -2.05 -3.53 1.80
N HIS A 32 -1.73 -4.55 1.02
CA HIS A 32 -0.66 -4.47 0.03
C HIS A 32 -1.01 -3.49 -1.08
N LEU A 33 -0.02 -2.72 -1.52
CA LEU A 33 -0.08 -1.83 -2.67
C LEU A 33 0.73 -2.40 -3.84
N PRO A 34 0.49 -1.94 -5.08
CA PRO A 34 1.33 -2.32 -6.21
C PRO A 34 2.81 -2.05 -5.93
N GLY A 35 3.64 -3.10 -6.03
CA GLY A 35 5.07 -3.04 -5.73
C GLY A 35 5.49 -3.72 -4.43
N ASP A 36 4.55 -3.94 -3.50
CA ASP A 36 4.82 -4.68 -2.25
C ASP A 36 5.10 -6.17 -2.53
N SER A 37 5.89 -6.81 -1.66
CA SER A 37 6.18 -8.25 -1.76
C SER A 37 4.94 -9.14 -1.65
N GLY A 38 3.91 -8.67 -0.94
CA GLY A 38 2.62 -9.34 -0.82
C GLY A 38 1.59 -8.96 -1.90
N TRP A 39 1.97 -8.12 -2.87
CA TRP A 39 1.10 -7.80 -4.01
C TRP A 39 0.95 -9.02 -4.93
N PRO A 40 -0.28 -9.35 -5.41
CA PRO A 40 -0.45 -10.50 -6.28
C PRO A 40 0.34 -10.35 -7.59
N ASN A 41 1.01 -11.43 -8.00
CA ASN A 41 1.70 -11.48 -9.28
C ASN A 41 0.72 -11.70 -10.45
N SER A 42 1.23 -11.67 -11.69
CA SER A 42 0.43 -11.82 -12.91
C SER A 42 -0.36 -13.14 -12.97
N THR A 43 0.21 -14.24 -12.47
CA THR A 43 -0.47 -15.53 -12.41
C THR A 43 -1.67 -15.48 -11.47
N ALA A 44 -1.52 -14.90 -10.29
CA ALA A 44 -2.62 -14.76 -9.33
C ALA A 44 -3.74 -13.86 -9.89
N TRP A 45 -3.39 -12.75 -10.56
CA TRP A 45 -4.38 -11.90 -11.24
C TRP A 45 -5.09 -12.62 -12.39
N SER A 46 -4.37 -13.45 -13.17
CA SER A 46 -4.96 -14.25 -14.25
C SER A 46 -5.94 -15.29 -13.71
N GLN A 47 -5.59 -15.95 -12.61
CA GLN A 47 -6.50 -16.88 -11.91
C GLN A 47 -7.76 -16.16 -11.43
N LEU A 48 -7.62 -15.00 -10.78
CA LEU A 48 -8.78 -14.19 -10.38
C LEU A 48 -9.64 -13.82 -11.59
N ASN A 49 -9.02 -13.39 -12.70
CA ASN A 49 -9.76 -13.06 -13.91
C ASN A 49 -10.59 -14.26 -14.43
N GLN A 50 -10.03 -15.46 -14.37
CA GLN A 50 -10.76 -16.68 -14.73
C GLN A 50 -11.93 -16.95 -13.76
N THR A 51 -11.73 -16.80 -12.45
CA THR A 51 -12.82 -17.05 -11.47
C THR A 51 -13.96 -16.05 -11.58
N VAL A 52 -13.69 -14.81 -12.01
CA VAL A 52 -14.74 -13.80 -12.27
C VAL A 52 -15.26 -13.81 -13.72
N GLY A 53 -14.95 -14.85 -14.50
CA GLY A 53 -15.46 -15.03 -15.86
C GLY A 53 -14.95 -14.00 -16.87
N GLY A 54 -13.69 -13.58 -16.75
CA GLY A 54 -13.05 -12.63 -17.67
C GLY A 54 -13.37 -11.16 -17.40
N ARG A 55 -13.96 -10.84 -16.24
CA ARG A 55 -14.45 -9.48 -15.90
C ARG A 55 -13.45 -8.63 -15.11
N LEU A 56 -12.24 -9.11 -14.86
CA LEU A 56 -11.21 -8.32 -14.20
C LEU A 56 -10.53 -7.39 -15.22
N ILE A 57 -10.55 -6.08 -14.95
CA ILE A 57 -9.99 -5.05 -15.82
C ILE A 57 -8.78 -4.42 -15.13
N ALA A 58 -7.63 -4.41 -15.81
CA ALA A 58 -6.50 -3.57 -15.41
C ALA A 58 -6.82 -2.11 -15.75
N THR A 59 -6.98 -1.27 -14.72
CA THR A 59 -7.47 0.10 -14.89
C THR A 59 -6.56 0.91 -15.81
N LEU A 60 -7.18 1.47 -16.85
CA LEU A 60 -6.60 2.51 -17.69
C LEU A 60 -7.30 3.83 -17.34
N PRO A 61 -6.59 4.84 -16.81
CA PRO A 61 -7.21 6.13 -16.52
C PRO A 61 -7.90 6.71 -17.76
N LEU A 62 -9.12 7.25 -17.60
CA LEU A 62 -9.86 7.87 -18.70
C LEU A 62 -9.04 8.98 -19.39
N GLY A 63 -8.34 9.79 -18.59
CA GLY A 63 -7.44 10.85 -19.05
C GLY A 63 -6.11 10.37 -19.65
N SER A 64 -5.84 9.06 -19.78
CA SER A 64 -4.57 8.57 -20.35
C SER A 64 -4.31 9.10 -21.76
N THR A 65 -5.36 9.40 -22.53
CA THR A 65 -5.22 10.00 -23.87
C THR A 65 -4.68 11.44 -23.86
N CYS A 66 -4.74 12.14 -22.72
CA CYS A 66 -4.26 13.51 -22.54
C CYS A 66 -2.81 13.60 -22.06
N HIS A 67 -2.15 12.46 -21.82
CA HIS A 67 -0.78 12.40 -21.34
C HIS A 67 0.03 11.48 -22.24
N THR A 68 1.35 11.56 -22.14
CA THR A 68 2.25 10.57 -22.73
C THR A 68 2.30 9.31 -21.85
N LYS A 69 3.18 8.35 -22.20
CA LYS A 69 3.48 7.13 -21.42
C LYS A 69 3.41 7.38 -19.90
N PRO A 70 2.92 6.41 -19.11
CA PRO A 70 3.14 4.97 -19.31
C PRO A 70 2.00 4.18 -19.94
N PHE A 71 0.80 4.76 -20.10
CA PHE A 71 -0.39 3.96 -20.42
C PHE A 71 -0.77 3.96 -21.90
N LEU A 72 -0.97 5.15 -22.49
CA LEU A 72 -1.25 5.35 -23.90
C LEU A 72 -0.30 6.42 -24.44
N ASP A 73 -0.19 6.49 -25.77
CA ASP A 73 0.41 7.65 -26.41
C ASP A 73 -0.60 8.80 -26.44
N TYR A 74 -0.08 10.02 -26.30
CA TYR A 74 -0.89 11.23 -26.36
C TYR A 74 -1.70 11.27 -27.67
N ASN A 75 -2.98 11.57 -27.55
CA ASN A 75 -3.85 11.80 -28.69
C ASN A 75 -4.71 13.05 -28.45
N GLU A 76 -4.36 14.10 -29.18
CA GLU A 76 -4.96 15.43 -29.10
C GLU A 76 -6.48 15.38 -29.31
N SER A 77 -6.94 14.82 -30.42
CA SER A 77 -8.38 14.77 -30.75
C SER A 77 -9.23 14.08 -29.68
N LYS A 78 -8.72 12.99 -29.09
CA LYS A 78 -9.40 12.26 -28.02
C LYS A 78 -9.34 13.02 -26.69
N CYS A 79 -8.23 13.72 -26.43
CA CYS A 79 -8.10 14.54 -25.25
C CYS A 79 -9.08 15.72 -25.29
N GLU A 80 -9.18 16.43 -26.41
CA GLU A 80 -10.11 17.54 -26.58
C GLU A 80 -11.57 17.09 -26.42
N ALA A 81 -11.93 15.96 -27.04
CA ALA A 81 -13.25 15.36 -26.88
C ALA A 81 -13.56 15.05 -25.40
N LEU A 82 -12.62 14.40 -24.70
CA LEU A 82 -12.76 14.09 -23.28
C LEU A 82 -12.89 15.36 -22.42
N GLN A 83 -12.07 16.38 -22.67
CA GLN A 83 -12.12 17.64 -21.94
C GLN A 83 -13.46 18.35 -22.13
N SER A 84 -14.00 18.35 -23.35
CA SER A 84 -15.29 18.99 -23.66
C SER A 84 -16.48 18.37 -22.90
N ALA A 85 -16.38 17.08 -22.56
CA ALA A 85 -17.43 16.31 -21.90
C ALA A 85 -17.14 16.00 -20.43
N TRP A 86 -16.01 16.47 -19.87
CA TRP A 86 -15.52 16.03 -18.56
C TRP A 86 -16.51 16.22 -17.40
N THR A 87 -17.35 17.25 -17.47
CA THR A 87 -18.35 17.57 -16.44
C THR A 87 -19.70 16.92 -16.69
N LEU A 88 -19.85 16.21 -17.81
CA LEU A 88 -21.05 15.46 -18.14
C LEU A 88 -20.93 14.05 -17.55
N THR A 89 -22.03 13.55 -16.99
CA THR A 89 -22.11 12.15 -16.59
C THR A 89 -22.23 11.28 -17.83
N GLU A 90 -21.45 10.20 -17.91
CA GLU A 90 -21.73 9.10 -18.84
C GLU A 90 -23.14 8.56 -18.53
N THR A 91 -24.01 8.53 -19.55
CA THR A 91 -25.40 8.03 -19.45
C THR A 91 -25.53 6.63 -20.02
#